data_AF-A7T7D3-F1
#
_entry.id   AF-A7T7D3-F1
#
_cell.length_a   1.000
_cell.length_b   1.000
_cell.length_c   1.000
_cell.angle_alpha   90.00
_cell.angle_beta   90.00
_cell.angle_gamma   90.00
#
_symmetry.space_group_name_H-M   'P 1'
#
loop_
_entity.id
_entity.type
_entity.pdbx_description
1 polymer ?
#
loop_
_entity_poly.entity_id
_entity_poly.type
_entity_poly.pdbx_seq_one_letter_code
_entity_poly.pdbx_strand_id
1 'polypeptide(L)'
;SLTNSRSRYSSYHSKGKSSLTNSRGRYSSYHSKGKSSLTNSRGRYSSYHSKGKSSLTNSRGRYPSYHSKGSRYSSYHSKGKSSLTNSRSRYSSYHSKGKSSLTNSRGRYSSYHSKGSRSSLTNSRSRYSSYHSKGKSSLTNSRSRYSSYHSKGKSSLTNSRGRYPKSSLTNSRSRYSSYHSKGKSSLTNSRSRYSSYHSKGKSSLTNSRSRYSSYHSKGSRV
;
A
#
# COMPACT_ATOMS: atom_id res chain seq x y z
N SER A 1 -21.92 -16.14 -10.40
CA SER A 1 -20.75 -15.47 -11.02
C SER A 1 -21.22 -14.75 -12.27
N LEU A 2 -20.60 -13.64 -12.67
CA LEU A 2 -20.93 -12.95 -13.92
C LEU A 2 -19.70 -12.92 -14.83
N THR A 3 -19.90 -13.25 -16.10
CA THR A 3 -18.84 -13.27 -17.12
C THR A 3 -19.26 -12.39 -18.29
N ASN A 4 -18.32 -11.64 -18.85
CA ASN A 4 -18.53 -10.80 -20.04
C ASN A 4 -19.70 -9.82 -19.91
N SER A 5 -19.80 -9.16 -18.75
CA SER A 5 -20.92 -8.25 -18.45
C SER A 5 -20.53 -6.78 -18.58
N ARG A 6 -21.45 -5.96 -19.07
CA ARG A 6 -21.37 -4.50 -19.02
C ARG A 6 -22.55 -3.96 -18.24
N SER A 7 -22.30 -3.27 -17.13
CA SER A 7 -23.37 -2.98 -16.18
C SER A 7 -23.24 -1.61 -15.51
N ARG A 8 -24.36 -0.97 -15.22
CA ARG A 8 -24.43 0.14 -14.26
C ARG A 8 -25.34 -0.32 -13.14
N TYR A 9 -24.76 -0.54 -11.96
CA TYR A 9 -25.53 -0.91 -10.78
C TYR A 9 -25.47 0.22 -9.77
N SER A 10 -26.61 0.55 -9.17
CA SER A 10 -26.62 1.35 -7.95
C SER A 10 -25.86 0.61 -6.85
N SER A 11 -26.19 -0.67 -6.63
CA SER A 11 -25.52 -1.51 -5.64
C SER A 11 -25.34 -2.93 -6.17
N TYR A 12 -24.21 -3.56 -5.85
CA TYR A 12 -24.00 -4.99 -6.03
C TYR A 12 -23.69 -5.62 -4.68
N HIS A 13 -24.52 -6.57 -4.25
CA HIS A 13 -24.30 -7.33 -3.03
C HIS A 13 -24.16 -8.82 -3.33
N SER A 14 -23.10 -9.45 -2.83
CA SER A 14 -22.95 -10.92 -2.84
C SER A 14 -22.64 -11.49 -1.44
N LYS A 15 -23.15 -12.70 -1.18
CA LYS A 15 -22.78 -13.55 -0.03
C LYS A 15 -22.18 -14.86 -0.57
N GLY A 16 -21.25 -15.48 0.15
CA GLY A 16 -20.63 -16.74 -0.25
C GLY A 16 -19.46 -16.56 -1.23
N LYS A 17 -19.41 -17.36 -2.31
CA LYS A 17 -18.42 -17.24 -3.38
C LYS A 17 -18.99 -16.38 -4.51
N SER A 18 -18.27 -15.31 -4.89
CA SER A 18 -18.64 -14.46 -6.02
C SER A 18 -17.43 -14.17 -6.90
N SER A 19 -17.63 -14.24 -8.22
CA SER A 19 -16.63 -13.83 -9.19
C SER A 19 -17.26 -12.98 -10.30
N LEU A 20 -16.56 -11.91 -10.69
CA LEU A 20 -16.81 -11.20 -11.94
C LEU A 20 -15.59 -11.33 -12.86
N THR A 21 -15.81 -11.83 -14.07
CA THR A 21 -14.76 -12.05 -15.07
C THR A 21 -15.07 -11.26 -16.34
N ASN A 22 -14.07 -10.59 -16.91
CA ASN A 22 -14.22 -9.78 -18.13
C ASN A 22 -15.35 -8.73 -18.03
N SER A 23 -15.55 -8.16 -16.84
CA SER A 23 -16.67 -7.24 -16.59
C SER A 23 -16.26 -5.78 -16.73
N ARG A 24 -17.18 -4.93 -17.20
CA ARG A 24 -17.04 -3.47 -17.23
C ARG A 24 -18.23 -2.86 -16.50
N GLY A 25 -17.99 -2.17 -15.39
CA GLY A 25 -19.11 -1.63 -14.63
C GLY A 25 -18.89 -0.31 -13.92
N ARG A 26 -19.99 0.40 -13.69
CA ARG A 26 -20.07 1.52 -12.75
C ARG A 26 -20.96 1.09 -11.58
N TYR A 27 -20.43 1.21 -10.37
CA TYR A 27 -21.11 0.81 -9.15
C TYR A 27 -21.07 1.97 -8.17
N SER A 28 -22.23 2.39 -7.63
CA SER A 28 -22.20 3.29 -6.48
C SER A 28 -21.69 2.53 -5.25
N SER A 29 -22.11 1.27 -5.07
CA SER A 29 -21.59 0.39 -4.02
C SER A 29 -21.34 -1.03 -4.51
N TYR A 30 -20.22 -1.62 -4.12
CA TYR A 30 -19.95 -3.05 -4.24
C TYR A 30 -19.66 -3.64 -2.87
N HIS A 31 -20.43 -4.62 -2.46
CA HIS A 31 -20.31 -5.27 -1.17
C HIS A 31 -20.30 -6.80 -1.30
N SER A 32 -19.25 -7.45 -0.82
CA SER A 32 -19.15 -8.91 -0.82
C SER A 32 -18.77 -9.47 0.54
N LYS A 33 -19.51 -10.46 1.03
CA LYS A 33 -19.17 -11.28 2.22
C LYS A 33 -18.79 -12.68 1.78
N GLY A 34 -17.58 -13.14 2.09
CA GLY A 34 -17.08 -14.47 1.74
C GLY A 34 -15.83 -14.43 0.84
N LYS A 35 -15.79 -15.25 -0.23
CA LYS A 35 -14.72 -15.24 -1.23
C LYS A 35 -15.17 -14.40 -2.43
N SER A 36 -14.43 -13.35 -2.75
CA SER A 36 -14.70 -12.47 -3.91
C SER A 36 -13.49 -12.40 -4.83
N SER A 37 -13.71 -12.56 -6.13
CA SER A 37 -12.69 -12.36 -7.15
C SER A 37 -13.16 -11.48 -8.29
N LEU A 38 -12.28 -10.59 -8.74
CA LEU A 38 -12.51 -9.73 -9.88
C LEU A 38 -11.34 -9.91 -10.85
N THR A 39 -11.61 -10.49 -12.02
CA THR A 39 -10.61 -10.83 -13.03
C THR A 39 -10.89 -10.10 -14.33
N ASN A 40 -9.86 -9.48 -14.92
CA ASN A 40 -9.98 -8.71 -16.17
C ASN A 40 -11.08 -7.64 -16.13
N SER A 41 -11.31 -7.05 -14.95
CA SER A 41 -12.41 -6.13 -14.74
C SER A 41 -12.00 -4.67 -14.92
N ARG A 42 -12.90 -3.85 -15.46
CA ARG A 42 -12.74 -2.38 -15.49
C ARG A 42 -13.92 -1.75 -14.76
N GLY A 43 -13.67 -1.26 -13.55
CA GLY A 43 -14.71 -0.75 -12.67
C GLY A 43 -14.49 0.71 -12.27
N ARG A 44 -15.59 1.47 -12.21
CA ARG A 44 -15.66 2.68 -11.39
C ARG A 44 -16.53 2.36 -10.19
N TYR A 45 -15.99 2.52 -8.99
CA TYR A 45 -16.72 2.27 -7.76
C TYR A 45 -16.67 3.53 -6.92
N SER A 46 -17.82 3.99 -6.42
CA SER A 46 -17.78 4.94 -5.31
C SER A 46 -17.30 4.18 -4.06
N SER A 47 -17.99 3.12 -3.63
CA SER A 47 -17.52 2.29 -2.52
C SER A 47 -17.25 0.83 -2.93
N TYR A 48 -16.16 0.25 -2.42
CA TYR A 48 -15.90 -1.19 -2.49
C TYR A 48 -15.60 -1.75 -1.11
N HIS A 49 -16.43 -2.68 -0.66
CA HIS A 49 -16.30 -3.37 0.61
C HIS A 49 -16.22 -4.88 0.42
N SER A 50 -15.20 -5.51 1.02
CA SER A 50 -15.09 -6.96 1.08
C SER A 50 -14.78 -7.44 2.50
N LYS A 51 -15.53 -8.43 2.97
CA LYS A 51 -15.26 -9.17 4.21
C LYS A 51 -14.97 -10.62 3.87
N GLY A 52 -13.77 -11.11 4.20
CA GLY A 52 -13.30 -12.46 3.89
C GLY A 52 -12.04 -12.47 3.02
N LYS A 53 -12.03 -13.28 1.96
CA LYS A 53 -10.92 -13.32 0.99
C LYS A 53 -11.33 -12.51 -0.25
N SER A 54 -10.55 -11.51 -0.62
CA SER A 54 -10.76 -10.73 -1.84
C SER A 54 -9.53 -10.73 -2.73
N SER A 55 -9.73 -10.96 -4.03
CA SER A 55 -8.68 -10.89 -5.04
C SER A 55 -9.11 -10.03 -6.24
N LEU A 56 -8.17 -9.22 -6.71
CA LEU A 56 -8.33 -8.34 -7.86
C LEU A 56 -7.16 -8.61 -8.81
N THR A 57 -7.43 -9.21 -9.97
CA THR A 57 -6.43 -9.64 -10.95
C THR A 57 -6.66 -8.96 -12.30
N ASN A 58 -5.61 -8.35 -12.86
CA ASN A 58 -5.68 -7.60 -14.14
C ASN A 58 -6.84 -6.58 -14.15
N SER A 59 -7.04 -5.92 -13.02
CA SER A 59 -8.16 -5.01 -12.81
C SER A 59 -7.73 -3.56 -12.99
N ARG A 60 -8.61 -2.75 -13.58
CA ARG A 60 -8.48 -1.29 -13.64
C ARG A 60 -9.64 -0.67 -12.88
N GLY A 61 -9.33 -0.18 -11.68
CA GLY A 61 -10.30 0.45 -10.80
C GLY A 61 -10.10 1.95 -10.74
N ARG A 62 -11.18 2.74 -10.82
CA ARG A 62 -11.17 4.10 -10.30
C ARG A 62 -12.11 4.17 -9.11
N TYR A 63 -11.60 4.68 -8.01
CA TYR A 63 -12.33 4.97 -6.78
C TYR A 63 -12.15 6.47 -6.49
N PRO A 64 -12.80 7.35 -7.29
CA PRO A 64 -12.56 8.79 -7.23
C PRO A 64 -13.42 9.48 -6.17
N SER A 65 -12.83 10.37 -5.38
CA SER A 65 -13.55 11.39 -4.62
C SER A 65 -12.66 12.62 -4.45
N TYR A 66 -13.25 13.78 -4.76
CA TYR A 66 -12.75 15.13 -4.56
C TYR A 66 -13.64 15.80 -3.49
N HIS A 67 -13.08 16.75 -2.74
CA HIS A 67 -13.64 17.25 -1.47
C HIS A 67 -14.46 18.54 -1.68
N SER A 68 -15.75 18.53 -1.30
CA SER A 68 -16.47 19.66 -0.70
C SER A 68 -17.61 19.11 0.18
N LYS A 69 -17.97 19.85 1.24
CA LYS A 69 -18.88 19.44 2.34
C LYS A 69 -20.16 18.78 1.79
N GLY A 70 -20.39 17.51 2.14
CA GLY A 70 -21.60 16.74 1.78
C GLY A 70 -21.41 15.51 0.87
N SER A 71 -20.18 15.13 0.49
CA SER A 71 -19.97 14.19 -0.63
C SER A 71 -19.62 12.73 -0.23
N ARG A 72 -20.36 11.76 -0.79
CA ARG A 72 -20.18 10.29 -0.61
C ARG A 72 -18.77 9.82 -0.98
N TYR A 73 -18.08 9.23 0.00
CA TYR A 73 -16.67 8.80 -0.04
C TYR A 73 -16.34 7.81 -1.16
N SER A 74 -15.12 7.92 -1.70
CA SER A 74 -14.54 6.85 -2.51
C SER A 74 -13.47 6.04 -1.77
N SER A 75 -13.80 4.80 -1.41
CA SER A 75 -13.00 4.00 -0.50
C SER A 75 -12.93 2.54 -0.92
N TYR A 76 -11.74 1.96 -0.82
CA TYR A 76 -11.58 0.51 -0.82
C TYR A 76 -11.39 0.04 0.62
N HIS A 77 -12.27 -0.85 1.06
CA HIS A 77 -12.20 -1.45 2.38
C HIS A 77 -12.19 -2.98 2.30
N SER A 78 -11.14 -3.60 2.82
CA SER A 78 -11.06 -5.06 2.99
C SER A 78 -10.89 -5.46 4.47
N LYS A 79 -11.60 -6.50 4.90
CA LYS A 79 -11.36 -7.23 6.15
C LYS A 79 -11.01 -8.68 5.83
N GLY A 80 -9.86 -9.18 6.27
CA GLY A 80 -9.40 -10.55 6.06
C GLY A 80 -8.12 -10.63 5.21
N LYS A 81 -8.15 -11.41 4.13
CA LYS A 81 -7.03 -11.52 3.18
C LYS A 81 -7.40 -10.78 1.89
N SER A 82 -6.60 -9.79 1.50
CA SER A 82 -6.80 -9.05 0.24
C SER A 82 -5.56 -9.09 -0.62
N SER A 83 -5.71 -9.43 -1.90
CA SER A 83 -4.64 -9.42 -2.90
C SER A 83 -5.02 -8.60 -4.13
N LEU A 84 -4.05 -7.82 -4.62
CA LEU A 84 -4.15 -6.99 -5.81
C LEU A 84 -2.99 -7.35 -6.74
N THR A 85 -3.28 -7.99 -7.86
CA THR A 85 -2.27 -8.49 -8.81
C THR A 85 -2.46 -7.84 -10.18
N ASN A 86 -1.39 -7.29 -10.76
CA ASN A 86 -1.43 -6.62 -12.07
C ASN A 86 -2.53 -5.55 -12.15
N SER A 87 -2.67 -4.76 -11.08
CA SER A 87 -3.77 -3.80 -10.95
C SER A 87 -3.31 -2.37 -11.20
N ARG A 88 -4.21 -1.55 -11.76
CA ARG A 88 -4.01 -0.11 -11.90
C ARG A 88 -5.16 0.64 -11.25
N SER A 89 -4.86 1.38 -10.19
CA SER A 89 -5.89 1.99 -9.36
C SER A 89 -5.58 3.41 -8.92
N ARG A 90 -6.65 4.19 -8.70
CA ARG A 90 -6.60 5.45 -7.98
C ARG A 90 -7.62 5.37 -6.84
N TYR A 91 -7.15 5.57 -5.62
CA TYR A 91 -7.95 5.54 -4.39
C TYR A 91 -7.84 6.88 -3.68
N SER A 92 -8.98 7.46 -3.29
CA SER A 92 -8.96 8.49 -2.26
C SER A 92 -8.56 7.87 -0.90
N SER A 93 -9.22 6.78 -0.52
CA SER A 93 -8.86 6.00 0.67
C SER A 93 -8.71 4.51 0.34
N TYR A 94 -7.62 3.91 0.81
CA TYR A 94 -7.43 2.47 0.83
C TYR A 94 -7.25 2.01 2.27
N HIS A 95 -8.12 1.10 2.72
CA HIS A 95 -8.07 0.56 4.06
C HIS A 95 -8.14 -0.98 4.04
N SER A 96 -7.11 -1.64 4.54
CA SER A 96 -7.09 -3.09 4.70
C SER A 96 -6.86 -3.50 6.15
N LYS A 97 -7.74 -4.36 6.67
CA LYS A 97 -7.58 -5.06 7.95
C LYS A 97 -7.23 -6.54 7.70
N GLY A 98 -6.07 -7.00 8.18
CA GLY A 98 -5.60 -8.39 8.02
C GLY A 98 -4.35 -8.51 7.15
N LYS A 99 -4.28 -9.54 6.29
CA LYS A 99 -3.13 -9.74 5.38
C LYS A 99 -3.41 -9.04 4.05
N SER A 100 -2.52 -8.14 3.63
CA SER A 100 -2.64 -7.42 2.36
C SER A 100 -1.41 -7.62 1.47
N SER A 101 -1.64 -7.91 0.18
CA SER A 101 -0.58 -8.00 -0.82
C SER A 101 -0.92 -7.21 -2.09
N LEU A 102 0.08 -6.50 -2.60
CA LEU A 102 0.05 -5.71 -3.82
C LEU A 102 1.21 -6.17 -4.70
N THR A 103 0.92 -6.84 -5.82
CA THR A 103 1.92 -7.41 -6.73
C THR A 103 1.74 -6.84 -8.13
N ASN A 104 2.82 -6.39 -8.77
CA ASN A 104 2.80 -5.81 -10.12
C ASN A 104 1.78 -4.65 -10.25
N SER A 105 1.59 -3.88 -9.18
CA SER A 105 0.52 -2.88 -9.10
C SER A 105 1.02 -1.46 -9.31
N ARG A 106 0.17 -0.61 -9.89
CA ARG A 106 0.42 0.83 -10.04
C ARG A 106 -0.72 1.63 -9.42
N GLY A 107 -0.39 2.50 -8.47
CA GLY A 107 -1.40 3.15 -7.64
C GLY A 107 -1.15 4.63 -7.37
N ARG A 108 -2.23 5.40 -7.18
CA ARG A 108 -2.21 6.67 -6.45
C ARG A 108 -3.20 6.59 -5.29
N TYR A 109 -2.76 6.99 -4.12
CA TYR A 109 -3.52 6.92 -2.87
C TYR A 109 -3.43 8.26 -2.17
N SER A 110 -4.56 8.90 -1.88
CA SER A 110 -4.54 10.08 -0.99
C SER A 110 -4.28 9.60 0.44
N SER A 111 -4.98 8.56 0.89
CA SER A 111 -4.71 7.87 2.14
C SER A 111 -4.60 6.36 1.91
N TYR A 112 -3.52 5.77 2.43
CA TYR A 112 -3.34 4.33 2.49
C TYR A 112 -3.17 3.91 3.93
N HIS A 113 -3.99 2.98 4.39
CA HIS A 113 -3.95 2.49 5.73
C HIS A 113 -4.06 0.96 5.77
N SER A 114 -3.01 0.29 6.23
CA SER A 114 -2.99 -1.16 6.46
C SER A 114 -2.83 -1.49 7.95
N LYS A 115 -3.79 -2.20 8.53
CA LYS A 115 -3.73 -2.73 9.90
C LYS A 115 -3.76 -4.25 9.85
N GLY A 116 -2.70 -4.94 10.27
CA GLY A 116 -2.76 -6.40 10.40
C GLY A 116 -1.40 -7.05 10.50
N SER A 117 -1.37 -8.38 10.51
CA SER A 117 -0.14 -9.13 10.78
C SER A 117 0.91 -8.99 9.67
N ARG A 118 0.51 -8.76 8.41
CA ARG A 118 1.44 -8.63 7.28
C ARG A 118 0.89 -7.81 6.12
N SER A 119 1.70 -6.87 5.63
CA SER A 119 1.49 -6.14 4.37
C SER A 119 2.71 -6.30 3.45
N SER A 120 2.49 -6.59 2.18
CA SER A 120 3.55 -6.70 1.18
C SER A 120 3.25 -5.91 -0.08
N LEU A 121 4.26 -5.20 -0.57
CA LEU A 121 4.25 -4.54 -1.87
C LEU A 121 5.42 -5.09 -2.69
N THR A 122 5.12 -5.75 -3.80
CA THR A 122 6.11 -6.40 -4.66
C THR A 122 5.98 -5.88 -6.09
N ASN A 123 7.09 -5.46 -6.70
CA ASN A 123 7.12 -4.90 -8.06
C ASN A 123 6.05 -3.81 -8.26
N SER A 124 5.94 -2.90 -7.29
CA SER A 124 4.86 -1.91 -7.25
C SER A 124 5.38 -0.51 -7.54
N ARG A 125 4.56 0.33 -8.19
CA ARG A 125 4.87 1.75 -8.41
C ARG A 125 3.73 2.63 -7.94
N SER A 126 3.91 3.26 -6.79
CA SER A 126 2.82 3.93 -6.09
C SER A 126 3.17 5.32 -5.57
N ARG A 127 2.16 6.19 -5.52
CA ARG A 127 2.23 7.49 -4.85
C ARG A 127 1.21 7.55 -3.73
N TYR A 128 1.64 8.05 -2.58
CA TYR A 128 0.85 8.16 -1.36
C TYR A 128 0.96 9.59 -0.84
N SER A 129 -0.16 10.28 -0.64
CA SER A 129 -0.12 11.53 0.13
C SER A 129 0.07 11.21 1.61
N SER A 130 -0.69 10.25 2.14
CA SER A 130 -0.49 9.69 3.48
C SER A 130 -0.44 8.16 3.43
N TYR A 131 0.55 7.57 4.12
CA TYR A 131 0.66 6.13 4.28
C TYR A 131 0.78 5.77 5.75
N HIS A 132 -0.03 4.82 6.18
CA HIS A 132 -0.05 4.32 7.54
C HIS A 132 -0.07 2.79 7.54
N SER A 133 0.90 2.16 8.23
CA SER A 133 0.90 0.70 8.41
C SER A 133 1.15 0.29 9.85
N LYS A 134 0.35 -0.63 10.37
CA LYS A 134 0.60 -1.33 11.64
C LYS A 134 0.87 -2.82 11.37
N GLY A 135 1.94 -3.36 11.95
CA GLY A 135 2.35 -4.77 11.85
C GLY A 135 3.63 -4.99 11.03
N LYS A 136 3.81 -6.19 10.45
CA LYS A 136 4.95 -6.47 9.57
C LYS A 136 4.69 -5.90 8.17
N SER A 137 5.61 -5.10 7.65
CA SER A 137 5.53 -4.54 6.30
C SER A 137 6.79 -4.88 5.50
N SER A 138 6.61 -5.20 4.22
CA SER A 138 7.70 -5.52 3.31
C SER A 138 7.46 -4.85 1.96
N LEU A 139 8.50 -4.23 1.42
CA LEU A 139 8.50 -3.62 0.10
C LEU A 139 9.67 -4.21 -0.71
N THR A 140 9.35 -4.91 -1.80
CA THR A 140 10.33 -5.57 -2.66
C THR A 140 10.19 -5.04 -4.07
N ASN A 141 11.30 -4.70 -4.73
CA ASN A 141 11.32 -4.16 -6.09
C ASN A 141 10.32 -3.01 -6.31
N SER A 142 10.16 -2.13 -5.32
CA SER A 142 9.07 -1.16 -5.30
C SER A 142 9.58 0.27 -5.45
N ARG A 143 8.84 1.07 -6.24
CA ARG A 143 9.12 2.49 -6.46
C ARG A 143 8.00 3.35 -5.90
N SER A 144 8.20 3.85 -4.68
CA SER A 144 7.14 4.57 -3.96
C SER A 144 7.52 5.99 -3.56
N ARG A 145 6.56 6.91 -3.66
CA ARG A 145 6.69 8.28 -3.12
C ARG A 145 5.62 8.50 -2.06
N TYR A 146 6.04 9.08 -0.93
CA TYR A 146 5.18 9.39 0.21
C TYR A 146 5.35 10.87 0.54
N SER A 147 4.25 11.60 0.72
CA SER A 147 4.32 12.94 1.34
C SER A 147 4.38 12.82 2.87
N SER A 148 3.55 11.95 3.44
CA SER A 148 3.61 11.53 4.85
C SER A 148 3.59 10.00 4.95
N TYR A 149 4.38 9.46 5.87
CA TYR A 149 4.43 8.02 6.13
C TYR A 149 4.61 7.73 7.60
N HIS A 150 3.81 6.79 8.11
CA HIS A 150 3.86 6.29 9.46
C HIS A 150 3.80 4.76 9.47
N SER A 151 4.79 4.12 10.09
CA SER A 151 4.78 2.67 10.32
C SER A 151 5.02 2.33 11.77
N LYS A 152 4.16 1.49 12.35
CA LYS A 152 4.37 0.85 13.65
C LYS A 152 4.56 -0.67 13.45
N GLY A 153 5.72 -1.20 13.81
CA GLY A 153 6.09 -2.61 13.62
C GLY A 153 7.36 -2.79 12.79
N LYS A 154 7.65 -4.02 12.36
CA LYS A 154 8.85 -4.34 11.55
C LYS A 154 8.62 -3.96 10.08
N SER A 155 9.52 -3.17 9.50
CA SER A 155 9.49 -2.77 8.09
C SER A 155 10.81 -3.12 7.38
N SER A 156 10.71 -3.77 6.21
CA SER A 156 11.85 -4.07 5.34
C SER A 156 11.65 -3.54 3.92
N LEU A 157 12.73 -3.05 3.31
CA LEU A 157 12.80 -2.60 1.92
C LEU A 157 13.94 -3.32 1.20
N THR A 158 13.61 -4.02 0.11
CA THR A 158 14.57 -4.74 -0.74
C THR A 158 14.44 -4.25 -2.17
N ASN A 159 15.55 -3.94 -2.84
CA ASN A 159 15.58 -3.43 -4.23
C ASN A 159 14.58 -2.28 -4.48
N SER A 160 14.44 -1.36 -3.52
CA SER A 160 13.36 -0.37 -3.54
C SER A 160 13.89 1.06 -3.67
N ARG A 161 13.10 1.93 -4.30
CA ARG A 161 13.47 3.33 -4.56
C ARG A 161 12.37 4.29 -4.15
N GLY A 162 12.66 5.29 -3.32
CA GLY A 162 11.60 6.18 -2.86
C GLY A 162 11.95 7.19 -1.78
N ARG A 163 10.91 7.88 -1.27
CA ARG A 163 11.01 8.75 -0.11
C ARG A 163 10.36 8.08 1.08
N TYR A 164 11.14 7.42 1.94
CA TYR A 164 10.62 6.69 3.09
C TYR A 164 10.91 7.49 4.37
N PRO A 165 10.38 7.11 5.55
CA PRO A 165 10.83 7.65 6.84
C PRO A 165 11.29 6.59 7.87
N LYS A 166 11.16 5.27 7.62
CA LYS A 166 11.57 4.23 8.60
C LYS A 166 11.69 2.81 8.02
N SER A 167 12.88 2.20 8.01
CA SER A 167 13.08 0.85 7.42
C SER A 167 14.51 0.31 7.52
N SER A 168 14.66 -1.02 7.59
CA SER A 168 15.88 -1.67 7.10
C SER A 168 15.91 -1.66 5.57
N LEU A 169 17.06 -1.38 4.98
CA LEU A 169 17.25 -1.24 3.54
C LEU A 169 18.23 -2.30 3.02
N THR A 170 17.89 -2.95 1.92
CA THR A 170 18.80 -3.81 1.16
C THR A 170 18.74 -3.44 -0.32
N ASN A 171 19.88 -3.20 -0.96
CA ASN A 171 19.97 -2.82 -2.37
C ASN A 171 19.03 -1.65 -2.76
N SER A 172 18.91 -0.64 -1.90
CA SER A 172 17.84 0.36 -2.02
C SER A 172 18.36 1.80 -2.10
N ARG A 173 17.59 2.69 -2.75
CA ARG A 173 17.92 4.12 -2.87
C ARG A 173 16.81 5.02 -2.36
N SER A 174 17.11 5.81 -1.34
CA SER A 174 16.08 6.52 -0.59
C SER A 174 16.41 7.99 -0.30
N ARG A 175 15.39 8.86 -0.23
CA ARG A 175 15.52 10.26 0.21
C ARG A 175 14.54 10.56 1.34
N TYR A 176 15.03 11.10 2.45
CA TYR A 176 14.30 11.32 3.68
C TYR A 176 14.34 12.82 4.01
N SER A 177 13.19 13.45 4.23
CA SER A 177 13.17 14.81 4.80
C SER A 177 13.45 14.75 6.31
N SER A 178 12.84 13.80 7.02
CA SER A 178 13.17 13.48 8.41
C SER A 178 13.09 11.96 8.61
N TYR A 179 14.05 11.40 9.34
CA TYR A 179 14.09 9.98 9.70
C TYR A 179 14.19 9.82 11.21
N HIS A 180 13.26 9.06 11.80
CA HIS A 180 13.32 8.71 13.22
C HIS A 180 13.15 7.20 13.47
N SER A 181 14.18 6.55 14.00
CA SER A 181 14.13 5.12 14.37
C SER A 181 14.42 4.89 15.85
N LYS A 182 13.61 4.00 16.46
CA LYS A 182 13.87 3.39 17.75
C LYS A 182 13.97 1.87 17.53
N GLY A 183 15.05 1.22 17.96
CA GLY A 183 15.30 -0.23 17.80
C GLY A 183 16.36 -0.60 16.75
N LYS A 184 16.43 -1.89 16.39
CA LYS A 184 17.43 -2.43 15.44
C LYS A 184 17.11 -2.00 13.99
N SER A 185 18.11 -1.48 13.27
CA SER A 185 18.01 -1.19 11.82
C SER A 185 19.27 -1.63 11.09
N SER A 186 19.13 -2.05 9.83
CA SER A 186 20.25 -2.46 8.99
C SER A 186 20.12 -1.84 7.60
N LEU A 187 21.23 -1.29 7.07
CA LEU A 187 21.34 -0.89 5.67
C LEU A 187 22.45 -1.71 5.00
N THR A 188 22.10 -2.41 3.93
CA THR A 188 23.03 -3.22 3.13
C THR A 188 22.96 -2.78 1.67
N ASN A 189 24.11 -2.52 1.03
CA ASN A 189 24.19 -2.09 -0.37
C ASN A 189 23.22 -0.93 -0.70
N SER A 190 23.12 0.08 0.17
CA SER A 190 22.06 1.09 0.08
C SER A 190 22.60 2.52 -0.03
N ARG A 191 21.87 3.38 -0.75
CA ARG A 191 22.20 4.80 -0.93
C ARG A 191 21.08 5.69 -0.40
N SER A 192 21.33 6.43 0.68
CA SER A 192 20.32 7.27 1.32
C SER A 192 20.75 8.74 1.43
N ARG A 193 19.78 9.66 1.34
CA ARG A 193 19.96 11.08 1.69
C ARG A 193 18.94 11.48 2.74
N TYR A 194 19.36 12.19 3.78
CA TYR A 194 18.54 12.62 4.90
C TYR A 194 18.73 14.12 5.14
N SER A 195 17.66 14.90 5.22
CA SER A 195 17.77 16.29 5.71
C SER A 195 17.90 16.31 7.25
N SER A 196 17.16 15.47 7.97
CA SER A 196 17.38 15.22 9.40
C SER A 196 17.30 13.73 9.72
N TYR A 197 18.22 13.25 10.56
CA TYR A 197 18.29 11.86 11.00
C TYR A 197 18.44 11.76 12.52
N HIS A 198 17.50 11.04 13.15
CA HIS A 198 17.53 10.76 14.58
C HIS A 198 17.32 9.26 14.88
N SER A 199 18.32 8.56 15.42
CA SER A 199 18.21 7.14 15.80
C SER A 199 18.48 6.88 17.28
N LYS A 200 17.74 5.93 17.86
CA LYS A 200 18.03 5.34 19.17
C LYS A 200 18.06 3.80 19.05
N GLY A 201 19.18 3.16 19.35
CA GLY A 201 19.37 1.70 19.25
C GLY A 201 20.45 1.25 18.24
N LYS A 202 20.66 -0.08 18.11
CA LYS A 202 21.72 -0.66 17.25
C LYS A 202 21.42 -0.47 15.76
N SER A 203 22.38 0.05 15.01
CA SER A 203 22.30 0.20 13.56
C SER A 203 23.53 -0.42 12.88
N SER A 204 23.31 -1.25 11.86
CA SER A 204 24.39 -1.79 11.04
C SER A 204 24.40 -1.25 9.61
N LEU A 205 25.58 -0.96 9.09
CA LEU A 205 25.79 -0.42 7.75
C LEU A 205 26.84 -1.26 7.00
N THR A 206 26.41 -1.98 5.97
CA THR A 206 27.31 -2.77 5.12
C THR A 206 27.24 -2.24 3.69
N ASN A 207 28.39 -1.87 3.10
CA ASN A 207 28.48 -1.35 1.73
C ASN A 207 27.41 -0.26 1.42
N SER A 208 27.19 0.67 2.36
CA SER A 208 26.09 1.64 2.27
C SER A 208 26.60 3.07 2.37
N ARG A 209 26.07 3.96 1.52
CA ARG A 209 26.42 5.39 1.50
C ARG A 209 25.22 6.23 1.94
N SER A 210 25.39 7.01 3.00
CA SER A 210 24.37 7.93 3.49
C SER A 210 24.90 9.37 3.53
N ARG A 211 24.07 10.33 3.12
CA ARG A 211 24.34 11.78 3.31
C ARG A 211 23.31 12.37 4.26
N TYR A 212 23.75 13.21 5.18
CA TYR A 212 22.92 13.82 6.22
C TYR A 212 23.14 15.33 6.21
N SER A 213 22.07 16.13 6.26
CA SER A 213 22.19 17.56 6.58
C SER A 213 22.19 17.81 8.10
N SER A 214 21.56 16.93 8.88
CA SER A 214 21.61 16.91 10.35
C SER A 214 21.52 15.46 10.84
N TYR A 215 22.35 15.09 11.82
CA TYR A 215 22.49 13.72 12.34
C TYR A 215 22.59 13.69 13.86
N HIS A 216 21.77 12.86 14.52
CA HIS A 216 21.83 12.61 15.96
C HIS A 216 21.51 11.14 16.28
N SER A 217 22.48 10.39 16.83
CA SER A 217 22.28 8.98 17.22
C SER A 217 22.61 8.75 18.69
N LYS A 218 21.76 7.98 19.40
CA LYS A 218 22.05 7.44 20.73
C LYS A 218 22.06 5.90 20.67
N GLY A 219 23.25 5.30 20.60
CA GLY A 219 23.46 3.84 20.54
C GLY A 219 24.68 3.46 19.69
N SER A 220 25.26 2.27 19.94
CA SER A 220 26.46 1.79 19.24
C SER A 220 26.20 1.47 17.77
N ARG A 221 27.05 2.01 16.88
CA ARG A 221 27.13 1.67 15.46
C ARG A 221 28.06 0.46 15.32
N VAL A 222 27.60 -0.59 14.63
CA VAL A 222 28.39 -1.80 14.34
C VAL A 222 28.53 -1.95 12.84
#